data_AF-A0A850A960-F1
#
_entry.id   AF-A0A850A960-F1
#
_cell.length_a   1.000
_cell.length_b   1.000
_cell.length_c   1.000
_cell.angle_alpha   90.00
_cell.angle_beta   90.00
_cell.angle_gamma   90.00
#
_symmetry.space_group_name_H-M   'P 1'
#
loop_
_entity.id
_entity.type
_entity.pdbx_description
1 polymer ?
#
loop_
_entity_poly.entity_id
_entity_poly.type
_entity_poly.pdbx_seq_one_letter_code
_entity_poly.pdbx_strand_id
1 'polypeptide(L)'
;MTHKTNLYAGWWVYAGLAGLGALLLLASFGGAGLWLAALLLAGGAVAAFAAWRGGFSPRRQLIAELSERGLHVHSHPPPASAPPFYPWRQIKSVRVLPRPGYWQTAIQTVDEPDRWQIVGHSLELAEQIAEIAGLAYDEHSKRPTPLGHEHYWR
;
A
#
# COMPACT_ATOMS: atom_id res chain seq x y z
N MET A 1 -0.87 -19.94 -11.94
CA MET A 1 0.01 -19.93 -10.75
C MET A 1 -0.27 -18.64 -9.99
N THR A 2 -0.74 -18.73 -8.74
CA THR A 2 -1.05 -17.56 -7.91
C THR A 2 0.16 -17.21 -7.05
N HIS A 3 0.91 -16.19 -7.44
CA HIS A 3 2.00 -15.65 -6.63
C HIS A 3 1.44 -14.61 -5.66
N LYS A 4 1.49 -14.88 -4.34
CA LYS A 4 1.15 -13.92 -3.28
C LYS A 4 2.44 -13.46 -2.60
N THR A 5 2.94 -12.30 -3.00
CA THR A 5 4.11 -11.67 -2.36
C THR A 5 3.63 -10.82 -1.18
N ASN A 6 3.66 -11.40 0.02
CA ASN A 6 3.47 -10.66 1.28
C ASN A 6 4.82 -10.07 1.70
N LEU A 7 5.06 -8.81 1.34
CA LEU A 7 6.18 -8.03 1.89
C LEU A 7 5.63 -7.01 2.90
N TYR A 8 6.38 -6.84 3.98
CA TYR A 8 6.29 -5.82 5.04
C TYR A 8 5.55 -6.19 6.34
N ALA A 9 6.29 -6.86 7.24
CA ALA A 9 6.25 -6.51 8.67
C ALA A 9 6.97 -5.16 8.85
N GLY A 10 6.26 -4.07 8.57
CA GLY A 10 6.81 -2.71 8.63
C GLY A 10 7.24 -2.32 10.04
N TRP A 11 8.28 -1.50 10.14
CA TRP A 11 8.88 -0.91 11.35
C TRP A 11 7.90 -0.49 12.48
N TRP A 12 6.66 -0.18 12.14
CA TRP A 12 5.52 0.05 13.05
C TRP A 12 5.27 -1.10 14.04
N VAL A 13 5.55 -2.35 13.67
CA VAL A 13 5.44 -3.51 14.58
C VAL A 13 6.47 -3.40 15.71
N TYR A 14 7.70 -3.03 15.40
CA TYR A 14 8.75 -2.82 16.41
C TYR A 14 8.43 -1.62 17.31
N ALA A 15 7.90 -0.53 16.73
CA ALA A 15 7.44 0.63 17.49
C ALA A 15 6.27 0.28 18.43
N GLY A 16 5.32 -0.54 17.96
CA GLY A 16 4.20 -1.04 18.76
C GLY A 16 4.65 -1.94 19.91
N LEU A 17 5.59 -2.86 19.67
CA LEU A 17 6.16 -3.73 20.70
C LEU A 17 6.97 -2.94 21.74
N ALA A 18 7.75 -1.94 21.31
CA ALA A 18 8.48 -1.06 22.23
C ALA A 18 7.53 -0.23 23.11
N GLY A 19 6.46 0.31 22.52
CA GLY A 19 5.41 1.02 23.26
C GLY A 19 4.67 0.14 24.27
N LEU A 20 4.36 -1.10 23.90
CA LEU A 20 3.76 -2.09 24.80
C LEU A 20 4.71 -2.44 25.96
N GLY A 21 6.01 -2.61 25.69
CA GLY A 21 7.02 -2.86 26.71
C GLY A 21 7.14 -1.71 27.72
N ALA A 22 7.13 -0.46 27.25
CA ALA A 22 7.16 0.72 28.11
C ALA A 22 5.90 0.83 29.00
N LEU A 23 4.72 0.49 28.46
CA LEU A 23 3.47 0.46 29.21
C LEU A 23 3.47 -0.57 30.34
N LEU A 24 3.92 -1.78 30.05
CA LEU A 24 3.99 -2.87 31.04
C LEU A 24 5.02 -2.55 32.13
N LEU A 25 6.16 -1.97 31.76
CA LEU A 25 7.18 -1.51 32.69
C LEU A 25 6.61 -0.44 33.64
N LEU A 26 5.94 0.59 33.10
CA LEU A 26 5.34 1.66 33.91
C LEU A 26 4.23 1.14 34.83
N ALA A 27 3.40 0.22 34.35
CA ALA A 27 2.36 -0.41 35.15
C ALA A 27 2.92 -1.24 36.32
N SER A 28 4.10 -1.85 36.17
CA SER A 28 4.74 -2.65 37.22
C SER A 28 5.20 -1.85 38.45
N PHE A 29 5.34 -0.53 38.33
CA PHE A 29 5.74 0.32 39.46
C PHE A 29 4.58 0.68 40.41
N GLY A 30 3.33 0.36 40.04
CA GLY A 30 2.15 0.69 40.84
C GLY A 30 1.94 2.20 41.06
N GLY A 31 0.83 2.58 41.70
CA GLY A 31 0.54 3.98 42.06
C GLY A 31 0.60 4.95 40.87
N ALA A 32 1.58 5.87 40.87
CA ALA A 32 1.79 6.84 39.80
C ALA A 32 2.17 6.21 38.45
N GLY A 33 2.76 5.01 38.45
CA GLY A 33 3.12 4.27 37.23
C GLY A 33 1.90 3.87 36.39
N LEU A 34 0.78 3.54 37.04
CA LEU A 34 -0.50 3.26 36.36
C LEU A 34 -1.07 4.51 35.69
N TRP A 35 -0.95 5.68 36.32
CA TRP A 35 -1.41 6.94 35.73
C TRP A 35 -0.54 7.36 34.53
N LEU A 36 0.78 7.16 34.60
CA LEU A 36 1.68 7.39 33.48
C LEU A 36 1.42 6.43 32.32
N ALA A 37 1.15 5.16 32.60
CA ALA A 37 0.74 4.18 31.59
C ALA A 37 -0.60 4.57 30.94
N ALA A 38 -1.58 5.02 31.72
CA ALA A 38 -2.86 5.49 31.21
C ALA A 38 -2.71 6.73 30.31
N LEU A 39 -1.84 7.68 30.69
CA LEU A 39 -1.54 8.86 29.86
C LEU A 39 -0.85 8.48 28.55
N LEU A 40 0.07 7.52 28.56
CA LEU A 40 0.72 7.00 27.35
C LEU A 40 -0.29 6.30 26.42
N LEU A 41 -1.19 5.50 26.96
CA LEU A 41 -2.27 4.87 26.18
C LEU A 41 -3.21 5.91 25.58
N ALA A 42 -3.63 6.90 26.36
CA ALA A 42 -4.50 7.98 25.88
C ALA A 42 -3.82 8.79 24.78
N GLY A 43 -2.53 9.14 24.96
CA GLY A 43 -1.74 9.82 23.93
C GLY A 43 -1.58 8.98 22.65
N GLY A 44 -1.32 7.68 22.79
CA GLY A 44 -1.27 6.74 21.67
C GLY A 44 -2.60 6.62 20.92
N ALA A 45 -3.72 6.58 21.64
CA ALA A 45 -5.06 6.54 21.06
C ALA A 45 -5.39 7.83 20.29
N VAL A 46 -5.04 8.99 20.83
CA VAL A 46 -5.21 10.29 20.15
C VAL A 46 -4.34 10.39 18.91
N ALA A 47 -3.08 9.95 18.99
CA ALA A 47 -2.18 9.90 17.82
C ALA A 47 -2.70 8.94 16.74
N ALA A 48 -3.19 7.76 17.11
CA ALA A 48 -3.81 6.82 16.19
C ALA A 48 -5.08 7.38 15.54
N PHE A 49 -5.92 8.08 16.31
CA PHE A 49 -7.12 8.73 15.79
C PHE A 49 -6.80 9.90 14.85
N ALA A 50 -5.79 10.71 15.19
CA ALA A 50 -5.31 11.79 14.35
C ALA A 50 -4.70 11.25 13.04
N ALA A 51 -3.92 10.16 13.13
CA ALA A 51 -3.37 9.47 11.96
C ALA A 51 -4.50 8.91 11.07
N TRP A 52 -5.50 8.26 11.66
CA TRP A 52 -6.67 7.76 10.93
C TRP A 52 -7.45 8.88 10.22
N ARG A 53 -7.71 10.01 10.90
CA ARG A 53 -8.31 11.21 10.29
C ARG A 53 -7.42 11.85 9.22
N GLY A 54 -6.10 11.74 9.35
CA GLY A 54 -5.12 12.14 8.35
C GLY A 54 -5.00 11.18 7.16
N GLY A 55 -5.81 10.13 7.10
CA GLY A 55 -5.82 9.16 5.99
C GLY A 55 -4.88 7.98 6.18
N PHE A 56 -4.19 7.86 7.33
CA PHE A 56 -3.43 6.66 7.69
C PHE A 56 -4.38 5.59 8.23
N SER A 57 -5.11 4.94 7.31
CA SER A 57 -5.87 3.73 7.63
C SER A 57 -4.89 2.58 7.88
N PRO A 58 -5.16 1.64 8.82
CA PRO A 58 -4.54 0.31 8.76
C PRO A 58 -4.71 -0.19 7.33
N ARG A 59 -3.57 -0.41 6.67
CA ARG A 59 -3.44 -0.47 5.21
C ARG A 59 -4.52 -1.39 4.66
N ARG A 60 -5.46 -0.85 3.86
CA ARG A 60 -6.29 -1.68 2.99
C ARG A 60 -5.31 -2.40 2.07
N GLN A 61 -5.08 -3.68 2.31
CA GLN A 61 -4.20 -4.45 1.44
C GLN A 61 -4.91 -4.55 0.10
N LEU A 62 -4.36 -3.87 -0.91
CA LEU A 62 -4.73 -4.09 -2.29
C LEU A 62 -4.05 -5.39 -2.74
N ILE A 63 -4.85 -6.38 -3.09
CA ILE A 63 -4.41 -7.66 -3.62
C ILE A 63 -4.73 -7.63 -5.11
N ALA A 64 -3.68 -7.56 -5.93
CA ALA A 64 -3.75 -7.77 -7.35
C ALA A 64 -3.68 -9.27 -7.64
N GLU A 65 -4.72 -9.82 -8.25
CA GLU A 65 -4.74 -11.20 -8.74
C GLU A 65 -4.70 -11.18 -10.27
N LEU A 66 -3.61 -11.70 -10.83
CA LEU A 66 -3.40 -11.80 -12.26
C LEU A 66 -4.06 -13.10 -12.76
N SER A 67 -4.98 -12.96 -13.71
CA SER A 67 -5.63 -14.08 -14.39
C SER A 67 -5.27 -14.11 -15.88
N GLU A 68 -5.62 -15.18 -16.59
CA GLU A 68 -5.40 -15.26 -18.04
C GLU A 68 -6.15 -14.17 -18.83
N ARG A 69 -7.25 -13.63 -18.27
CA ARG A 69 -8.13 -12.67 -18.96
C ARG A 69 -7.87 -11.22 -18.58
N GLY A 70 -7.32 -10.99 -17.41
CA GLY A 70 -7.13 -9.66 -16.87
C GLY A 70 -6.67 -9.65 -15.43
N LEU A 71 -6.69 -8.46 -14.86
CA LEU A 71 -6.28 -8.16 -13.50
C LEU A 71 -7.52 -7.96 -12.62
N HIS A 72 -7.64 -8.74 -11.56
CA HIS A 72 -8.59 -8.48 -10.49
C HIS A 72 -7.90 -7.69 -9.38
N VAL A 73 -8.55 -6.64 -8.89
CA VAL A 73 -8.03 -5.86 -7.76
C VAL A 73 -9.00 -5.97 -6.60
N HIS A 74 -8.53 -6.60 -5.53
CA HIS A 74 -9.29 -6.78 -4.30
C HIS A 74 -8.74 -5.83 -3.23
N SER A 75 -9.59 -5.30 -2.37
CA SER A 75 -9.15 -4.74 -1.10
C SER A 75 -9.36 -5.76 0.01
N HIS A 76 -8.51 -5.72 1.05
CA HIS A 76 -8.80 -6.37 2.32
C HIS A 76 -9.12 -5.31 3.39
N PRO A 77 -10.28 -5.38 4.07
CA PRO A 77 -11.38 -6.32 3.84
C PRO A 77 -12.06 -6.12 2.46
N PRO A 78 -12.68 -7.16 1.89
CA PRO A 78 -13.35 -7.07 0.59
C PRO A 78 -14.48 -6.04 0.67
N PRO A 79 -14.64 -5.20 -0.36
CA PRO A 79 -15.78 -4.30 -0.42
C PRO A 79 -17.06 -5.14 -0.61
N ALA A 80 -18.21 -4.60 -0.21
CA ALA A 80 -19.50 -5.24 -0.46
C ALA A 80 -19.83 -5.34 -1.97
N SER A 81 -19.17 -4.53 -2.79
CA SER A 81 -19.27 -4.54 -4.25
C SER A 81 -18.30 -5.55 -4.88
N ALA A 82 -18.62 -6.00 -6.09
CA ALA A 82 -17.69 -6.80 -6.89
C ALA A 82 -16.32 -6.10 -7.05
N PRO A 83 -15.20 -6.83 -6.96
CA PRO A 83 -13.89 -6.25 -7.15
C PRO A 83 -13.74 -5.75 -8.60
N PRO A 84 -13.11 -4.59 -8.82
CA PRO A 84 -12.82 -4.13 -10.17
C PRO A 84 -11.97 -5.14 -10.94
N PHE A 85 -12.35 -5.35 -12.20
CA PHE A 85 -11.67 -6.24 -13.15
C PHE A 85 -11.21 -5.44 -14.36
N TYR A 86 -9.94 -5.59 -14.73
CA TYR A 86 -9.32 -4.91 -15.85
C TYR A 86 -8.85 -5.95 -16.87
N PRO A 87 -9.57 -6.14 -17.99
CA PRO A 87 -9.11 -6.99 -19.08
C PRO A 87 -7.75 -6.52 -19.60
N TRP A 88 -6.84 -7.44 -19.95
CA TRP A 88 -5.51 -7.06 -20.45
C TRP A 88 -5.56 -6.11 -21.64
N ARG A 89 -6.50 -6.32 -22.56
CA ARG A 89 -6.72 -5.48 -23.75
C ARG A 89 -7.17 -4.05 -23.43
N GLN A 90 -7.70 -3.81 -22.23
CA GLN A 90 -8.08 -2.47 -21.80
C GLN A 90 -6.93 -1.74 -21.12
N ILE A 91 -5.85 -2.41 -20.72
CA ILE A 91 -4.71 -1.75 -20.07
C ILE A 91 -3.88 -1.05 -21.13
N LYS A 92 -3.87 0.28 -21.08
CA LYS A 92 -3.15 1.12 -22.05
C LYS A 92 -1.75 1.47 -21.57
N SER A 93 -1.57 1.63 -20.27
CA SER A 93 -0.28 2.04 -19.71
C SER A 93 -0.15 1.65 -18.26
N VAL A 94 1.07 1.38 -17.84
CA VAL A 94 1.43 1.09 -16.45
C VAL A 94 2.41 2.15 -15.96
N ARG A 95 2.28 2.56 -14.70
CA ARG A 95 3.29 3.36 -14.03
C ARG A 95 3.61 2.84 -12.65
N VAL A 96 4.83 3.12 -12.23
CA VAL A 96 5.30 2.90 -10.87
C VAL A 96 5.79 4.20 -10.28
N LEU A 97 5.28 4.54 -9.08
CA LEU A 97 5.69 5.71 -8.33
C LEU A 97 6.42 5.29 -7.05
N PRO A 98 7.59 5.86 -6.73
CA PRO A 98 8.24 5.63 -5.45
C PRO A 98 7.43 6.27 -4.31
N ARG A 99 7.22 5.52 -3.24
CA ARG A 99 6.62 5.97 -1.97
C ARG A 99 7.58 5.66 -0.81
N PRO A 100 7.42 6.30 0.36
CA PRO A 100 8.28 6.03 1.50
C PRO A 100 8.17 4.55 1.92
N GLY A 101 9.22 3.77 1.60
CA GLY A 101 9.34 2.34 1.93
C GLY A 101 8.55 1.37 1.06
N TYR A 102 7.99 1.79 -0.09
CA TYR A 102 7.36 0.89 -1.07
C TYR A 102 7.22 1.55 -2.44
N TRP A 103 6.91 0.75 -3.46
CA TRP A 103 6.59 1.23 -4.80
C TRP A 103 5.08 1.17 -5.00
N GLN A 104 4.47 2.14 -5.68
CA GLN A 104 3.04 2.15 -5.96
C GLN A 104 2.79 1.93 -7.44
N THR A 105 2.03 0.89 -7.76
CA THR A 105 1.69 0.49 -9.12
C THR A 105 0.32 1.04 -9.50
N ALA A 106 0.23 1.69 -10.65
CA ALA A 106 -1.03 2.16 -11.19
C ALA A 106 -1.13 1.89 -12.69
N ILE A 107 -2.35 1.71 -13.17
CA ILE A 107 -2.65 1.51 -14.59
C ILE A 107 -3.54 2.63 -15.12
N GLN A 108 -3.50 2.88 -16.43
CA GLN A 108 -4.57 3.56 -17.15
C GLN A 108 -5.25 2.56 -18.07
N THR A 109 -6.56 2.74 -18.23
CA THR A 109 -7.34 1.94 -19.16
C THR A 109 -7.66 2.74 -20.41
N VAL A 110 -8.00 2.05 -21.50
CA VAL A 110 -8.48 2.67 -22.74
C VAL A 110 -9.75 3.49 -22.49
N ASP A 111 -10.63 3.01 -21.61
CA ASP A 111 -11.90 3.66 -21.28
C ASP A 111 -11.72 4.91 -20.39
N GLU A 112 -10.68 4.94 -19.55
CA GLU A 112 -10.36 6.06 -18.67
C GLU A 112 -8.90 6.53 -18.87
N PRO A 113 -8.55 7.11 -20.03
CA PRO A 113 -7.17 7.41 -20.39
C PRO A 113 -6.55 8.56 -19.57
N ASP A 114 -7.37 9.36 -18.90
CA ASP A 114 -6.92 10.49 -18.07
C ASP A 114 -6.80 10.12 -16.58
N ARG A 115 -7.19 8.89 -16.21
CA ARG A 115 -7.26 8.46 -14.80
C ARG A 115 -6.31 7.30 -14.53
N TRP A 116 -5.55 7.44 -13.46
CA TRP A 116 -4.66 6.40 -12.96
C TRP A 116 -5.31 5.62 -11.82
N GLN A 117 -5.43 4.31 -12.01
CA GLN A 117 -6.06 3.41 -11.06
C GLN A 117 -4.97 2.63 -10.31
N ILE A 118 -4.97 2.71 -8.99
CA ILE A 118 -3.97 2.06 -8.15
C ILE A 118 -4.34 0.58 -8.04
N VAL A 119 -3.41 -0.29 -8.44
CA VAL A 119 -3.66 -1.73 -8.49
C VAL A 119 -2.79 -2.53 -7.52
N GLY A 120 -1.71 -1.94 -7.02
CA GLY A 120 -0.87 -2.60 -6.02
C GLY A 120 0.35 -1.78 -5.62
N HIS A 121 1.26 -2.46 -4.92
CA HIS A 121 2.40 -1.83 -4.27
C HIS A 121 3.74 -2.54 -4.55
N SER A 122 4.00 -2.92 -5.81
CA SER A 122 5.22 -3.63 -6.19
C SER A 122 5.69 -3.28 -7.60
N LEU A 123 7.00 -3.05 -7.76
CA LEU A 123 7.63 -2.91 -9.07
C LEU A 123 7.45 -4.18 -9.91
N GLU A 124 7.66 -5.35 -9.30
CA GLU A 124 7.49 -6.67 -9.94
C GLU A 124 6.08 -6.85 -10.50
N LEU A 125 5.05 -6.38 -9.75
CA LEU A 125 3.67 -6.41 -10.23
C LEU A 125 3.49 -5.55 -11.49
N ALA A 126 4.14 -4.39 -11.54
CA ALA A 126 4.03 -3.49 -12.69
C ALA A 126 4.67 -4.10 -13.94
N GLU A 127 5.84 -4.71 -13.78
CA GLU A 127 6.55 -5.40 -14.85
C GLU A 127 5.73 -6.58 -15.38
N GLN A 128 5.15 -7.41 -14.50
CA GLN A 128 4.27 -8.51 -14.90
C GLN A 128 3.04 -8.03 -15.66
N ILE A 129 2.39 -6.96 -15.18
CA ILE A 129 1.24 -6.37 -15.88
C ILE A 129 1.66 -5.86 -17.26
N ALA A 130 2.78 -5.15 -17.35
CA ALA A 130 3.28 -4.62 -18.62
C ALA A 130 3.61 -5.75 -19.61
N GLU A 131 4.28 -6.81 -19.15
CA GLU A 131 4.62 -7.97 -19.96
C GLU A 131 3.37 -8.67 -20.50
N ILE A 132 2.38 -8.96 -19.63
CA ILE A 132 1.16 -9.66 -20.04
C ILE A 132 0.28 -8.78 -20.95
N ALA A 133 0.23 -7.47 -20.69
CA ALA A 133 -0.49 -6.52 -21.53
C ALA A 133 0.25 -6.18 -22.84
N GLY A 134 1.50 -6.62 -23.01
CA GLY A 134 2.31 -6.35 -24.19
C GLY A 134 2.77 -4.90 -24.32
N LEU A 135 2.96 -4.21 -23.19
CA LEU A 135 3.37 -2.80 -23.14
C LEU A 135 4.90 -2.70 -23.12
N ALA A 136 5.43 -1.83 -23.99
CA ALA A 136 6.87 -1.59 -24.05
C ALA A 136 7.29 -0.64 -22.93
N TYR A 137 8.54 -0.77 -22.50
CA TYR A 137 9.12 0.21 -21.59
C TYR A 137 9.31 1.55 -22.35
N ASP A 138 8.73 2.63 -21.82
CA ASP A 138 8.73 3.95 -22.48
C ASP A 138 9.86 4.83 -21.92
N GLU A 139 9.71 5.29 -20.67
CA GLU A 139 10.71 6.16 -20.04
C GLU A 139 10.65 6.15 -18.50
N HIS A 140 11.73 6.65 -17.88
CA HIS A 140 11.73 7.11 -16.50
C HIS A 140 11.28 8.58 -16.45
N SER A 141 10.61 9.01 -15.37
CA SER A 141 10.29 10.43 -15.23
C SER A 141 11.56 11.29 -15.29
N LYS A 142 11.58 12.24 -16.22
CA LYS A 142 12.67 13.22 -16.37
C LYS A 142 12.79 14.15 -15.16
N ARG A 143 11.72 14.29 -14.38
CA ARG A 143 11.76 14.92 -13.05
C ARG A 143 11.90 13.83 -11.98
N PRO A 144 13.05 13.73 -11.30
CA PRO A 144 13.16 12.90 -10.11
C PRO A 144 12.23 13.44 -9.03
N THR A 145 11.47 12.54 -8.40
CA THR A 145 10.79 12.85 -7.14
C THR A 145 11.83 12.75 -6.01
N PRO A 146 11.57 13.33 -4.82
CA PRO A 146 12.46 13.15 -3.66
C PRO A 146 12.71 11.69 -3.26
N LEU A 147 11.89 10.76 -3.77
CA LEU A 147 11.93 9.34 -3.44
C LEU A 147 12.47 8.47 -4.60
N GLY A 148 12.82 9.06 -5.74
CA GLY A 148 13.34 8.36 -6.92
C GLY A 148 12.63 8.73 -8.22
N HIS A 149 12.85 7.93 -9.26
CA HIS A 149 12.22 8.09 -10.56
C HIS A 149 10.91 7.30 -10.64
N GLU A 150 9.95 7.83 -11.38
CA GLU A 150 8.76 7.06 -11.79
C GLU A 150 9.12 6.25 -13.05
N HIS A 151 8.51 5.08 -13.21
CA HIS A 151 8.72 4.20 -14.37
C HIS A 151 7.41 4.06 -15.14
N TYR A 152 7.49 4.08 -16.48
CA TYR A 152 6.33 4.04 -17.36
C TYR A 152 6.46 2.96 -18.46
N TRP A 153 5.35 2.26 -18.72
CA TRP A 153 5.19 1.31 -19.84
C TRP A 153 3.96 1.69 -20.66
N ARG A 154 4.06 1.66 -21.99
CA ARG A 154 3.01 2.04 -22.96
C ARG A 154 3.08 1.25 -24.26
#